data_AF-A0A2R6EM85-F1
#
_entry.id   AF-A0A2R6EM85-F1
#
_cell.length_a   1.000
_cell.length_b   1.000
_cell.length_c   1.000
_cell.angle_alpha   90.00
_cell.angle_beta   90.00
_cell.angle_gamma   90.00
#
_symmetry.space_group_name_H-M   'P 1'
#
loop_
_entity.id
_entity.type
_entity.pdbx_description
1 polymer ?
#
loop_
_entity_poly.entity_id
_entity_poly.type
_entity_poly.pdbx_seq_one_letter_code
_entity_poly.pdbx_strand_id
1 'polypeptide(L)' 'ERLPAAFPDGEVDTEYGVRVELPDASWVLVRPSGTEPYVRIYAEAEDVDALVDRARETVEAEL' A
#
# COMPACT_ATOMS: atom_id res chain seq x y z
N GLU A 1 -5.92 -9.68 1.18
CA GLU A 1 -7.07 -8.98 1.81
C GLU A 1 -6.65 -8.09 2.99
N ARG A 2 -5.43 -8.21 3.54
CA ARG A 2 -4.99 -7.43 4.71
C ARG A 2 -4.57 -5.99 4.45
N LEU A 3 -4.09 -5.65 3.25
CA LEU A 3 -3.68 -4.27 2.96
C LEU A 3 -4.85 -3.27 3.09
N PRO A 4 -6.02 -3.47 2.47
CA PRO A 4 -7.20 -2.62 2.75
C PRO A 4 -7.60 -2.60 4.23
N ALA A 5 -7.53 -3.74 4.92
CA ALA A 5 -7.85 -3.81 6.34
C ALA A 5 -6.87 -3.01 7.23
N ALA A 6 -5.62 -2.86 6.78
CA ALA A 6 -4.63 -2.00 7.44
C ALA A 6 -4.91 -0.51 7.24
N PHE A 7 -5.83 -0.12 6.36
CA PHE A 7 -6.19 1.26 6.04
C PHE A 7 -7.72 1.41 5.96
N PRO A 8 -8.43 1.27 7.10
CA PRO A 8 -9.88 1.07 7.12
C PRO A 8 -10.68 2.28 6.62
N ASP A 9 -10.12 3.49 6.71
CA ASP A 9 -10.75 4.72 6.26
C ASP A 9 -10.42 5.05 4.79
N GLY A 10 -9.67 4.17 4.11
CA GLY A 10 -9.18 4.42 2.76
C GLY A 10 -10.10 3.86 1.67
N GLU A 11 -10.19 4.60 0.57
CA GLU A 11 -10.81 4.13 -0.66
C GLU A 11 -9.86 3.19 -1.41
N VAL A 12 -10.38 2.06 -1.90
CA VAL A 12 -9.58 0.98 -2.48
C VAL A 12 -9.81 0.90 -3.99
N ASP A 13 -8.71 0.89 -4.75
CA ASP A 13 -8.70 0.59 -6.19
C ASP A 13 -7.77 -0.61 -6.44
N THR A 14 -8.24 -1.56 -7.25
CA THR A 14 -7.53 -2.80 -7.58
C THR A 14 -7.11 -2.96 -9.05
N GLU A 15 -7.26 -1.92 -9.89
CA GLU A 15 -7.01 -2.03 -11.34
C GLU A 15 -5.53 -2.31 -11.67
N TYR A 16 -4.59 -1.70 -10.93
CA TYR A 16 -3.15 -1.80 -11.22
C TYR A 16 -2.30 -2.21 -10.00
N GLY A 17 -2.80 -3.15 -9.22
CA GLY A 17 -2.31 -3.45 -7.87
C GLY A 17 -3.31 -2.94 -6.84
N VAL A 18 -2.96 -2.98 -5.56
CA VAL A 18 -3.85 -2.50 -4.50
C VAL A 18 -3.43 -1.08 -4.13
N ARG A 19 -4.23 -0.11 -4.56
CA ARG A 19 -4.13 1.29 -4.13
C ARG A 19 -5.10 1.53 -2.98
N VAL A 20 -4.64 2.22 -1.95
CA VAL A 20 -5.49 2.76 -0.89
C VAL A 20 -5.25 4.25 -0.78
N GLU A 21 -6.30 5.05 -0.90
CA GLU A 21 -6.28 6.51 -0.79
C GLU A 21 -6.99 6.94 0.49
N LEU A 22 -6.31 7.71 1.35
CA LEU A 22 -6.80 8.13 2.66
C LEU A 22 -7.48 9.51 2.60
N PRO A 23 -8.32 9.86 3.61
CA PRO A 23 -9.06 11.12 3.62
C PRO A 23 -8.20 12.40 3.63
N ASP A 24 -6.94 12.30 4.02
CA ASP A 24 -5.95 13.39 4.02
C ASP A 24 -5.20 13.53 2.68
N ALA A 25 -5.68 12.85 1.63
CA ALA A 25 -5.08 12.74 0.30
C ALA A 25 -3.75 11.98 0.25
N SER A 26 -3.29 11.40 1.38
CA SER A 26 -2.19 10.44 1.34
C SER A 26 -2.63 9.14 0.68
N TRP A 27 -1.69 8.41 0.08
CA TRP A 27 -2.01 7.16 -0.60
C TRP A 27 -0.85 6.18 -0.59
N VAL A 28 -1.18 4.90 -0.66
CA VAL A 28 -0.23 3.81 -0.90
C VAL A 28 -0.68 2.97 -2.09
N LEU A 29 0.27 2.48 -2.89
CA LEU A 29 0.03 1.55 -3.98
C LEU A 29 1.03 0.39 -3.89
N VAL A 30 0.49 -0.81 -3.73
CA VAL A 30 1.27 -2.05 -3.66
C VAL A 30 1.03 -2.88 -4.92
N ARG A 31 2.11 -3.30 -5.58
CA ARG A 31 2.04 -4.18 -6.76
C ARG A 31 3.18 -5.18 -6.83
N PRO A 32 2.93 -6.44 -7.22
CA PRO A 32 4.01 -7.36 -7.55
C PRO A 32 4.77 -6.84 -8.77
N SER A 33 6.07 -7.09 -8.84
CA SER A 33 6.84 -6.84 -10.04
C SER A 33 6.55 -7.88 -11.11
N GLY A 34 6.30 -7.42 -12.34
CA GLY A 34 6.05 -8.32 -13.49
C GLY A 34 7.33 -8.91 -14.10
N THR A 35 8.51 -8.42 -13.71
CA THR A 35 9.80 -8.79 -14.34
C THR A 35 10.84 -9.32 -13.36
N GLU A 36 10.62 -9.16 -12.05
CA GLU A 36 11.59 -9.48 -11.00
C GLU A 36 10.88 -10.01 -9.75
N PRO A 37 11.51 -10.83 -8.91
CA PRO A 37 10.85 -11.45 -7.75
C PRO A 37 10.79 -10.50 -6.54
N TYR A 38 10.13 -9.35 -6.68
CA TYR A 38 9.88 -8.42 -5.57
C TYR A 38 8.53 -7.71 -5.67
N VAL A 39 8.10 -7.10 -4.57
CA VAL A 39 6.92 -6.25 -4.47
C VAL A 39 7.33 -4.78 -4.46
N ARG A 40 6.60 -3.93 -5.18
CA ARG A 40 6.78 -2.47 -5.15
C ARG A 40 5.74 -1.85 -4.23
N ILE A 41 6.19 -0.93 -3.39
CA ILE A 41 5.36 -0.05 -2.56
C ILE A 41 5.66 1.38 -2.99
N TYR A 42 4.63 2.09 -3.42
CA TYR A 42 4.66 3.52 -3.68
C TYR A 42 3.80 4.21 -2.64
N ALA A 43 4.24 5.35 -2.14
CA ALA A 43 3.47 6.11 -1.16
C ALA A 43 3.66 7.62 -1.36
N GLU A 44 2.63 8.37 -0.98
CA GLU A 44 2.66 9.83 -0.88
C GLU A 44 1.92 10.22 0.40
N ALA A 45 2.57 10.99 1.27
CA ALA A 45 2.02 11.48 2.52
C ALA A 45 2.87 12.63 3.07
N GLU A 46 2.36 13.32 4.09
CA GLU A 46 3.17 14.23 4.91
C GLU A 46 4.25 13.45 5.70
N ASP A 47 3.87 12.31 6.29
CA ASP A 47 4.78 11.34 6.93
C ASP A 47 4.88 10.07 6.09
N VAL A 48 5.69 10.13 5.03
CA VAL A 48 5.84 9.04 4.07
C VAL A 48 6.50 7.80 4.66
N ASP A 49 7.44 7.98 5.59
CA ASP A 49 8.18 6.87 6.20
C ASP A 49 7.23 6.00 7.03
N ALA A 50 6.40 6.62 7.88
CA ALA A 50 5.39 5.89 8.65
C ALA A 50 4.38 5.14 7.77
N LEU A 51 3.96 5.75 6.65
CA LEU A 51 3.02 5.13 5.71
C LEU A 51 3.64 3.92 5.00
N VAL A 52 4.88 4.06 4.53
CA VAL A 52 5.63 2.99 3.88
C VAL A 52 5.89 1.84 4.85
N ASP A 53 6.33 2.11 6.07
CA ASP A 53 6.63 1.08 7.06
C ASP A 53 5.38 0.25 7.39
N ARG A 54 4.24 0.91 7.64
CA ARG A 54 2.96 0.21 7.87
C ARG A 54 2.55 -0.68 6.68
N ALA A 55 2.67 -0.16 5.46
CA ALA A 55 2.34 -0.91 4.26
C ALA A 55 3.29 -2.10 4.07
N ARG A 56 4.59 -1.90 4.31
CA ARG A 56 5.63 -2.92 4.20
C ARG A 56 5.40 -4.04 5.20
N GLU A 57 5.21 -3.73 6.48
CA GLU A 57 4.94 -4.72 7.52
C GLU A 57 3.69 -5.55 7.19
N THR A 58 2.65 -4.89 6.66
CA THR A 58 1.42 -5.57 6.25
C THR A 58 1.66 -6.53 5.08
N VAL A 59 2.49 -6.14 4.11
CA VAL A 59 2.84 -7.00 2.96
C VAL A 59 3.73 -8.17 3.38
N GLU A 60 4.74 -7.91 4.22
CA GLU A 60 5.66 -8.96 4.71
C GLU A 60 4.94 -10.02 5.55
N ALA A 61 3.89 -9.64 6.29
CA ALA A 61 3.05 -10.58 7.05
C ALA A 61 2.17 -11.50 6.17
N GLU A 62 2.08 -11.26 4.86
CA GLU A 62 1.33 -12.08 3.89
C GLU A 62 2.23 -13.02 3.06
N LEU A 63 3.57 -12.86 3.14
CA LEU A 63 4.56 -13.70 2.46
C LEU A 63 4.88 -14.96 3.27
#